data_AF-A0A7X8RAA4-F1
#
_entry.id   AF-A0A7X8RAA4-F1
#
_cell.length_a   1.000
_cell.length_b   1.000
_cell.length_c   1.000
_cell.angle_alpha   90.00
_cell.angle_beta   90.00
_cell.angle_gamma   90.00
#
_symmetry.space_group_name_H-M   'P 1'
#
loop_
_entity.id
_entity.type
_entity.pdbx_description
1 polymer ?
#
loop_
_entity_poly.entity_id
_entity_poly.type
_entity_poly.pdbx_seq_one_letter_code
_entity_poly.pdbx_strand_id
1 'polypeptide(L)'
;MKFLGIENFRLTDRNKANGDAVFEVEGEPVKADFIFYLQREDCLSIRIGRHDTRLRTAELEEFLKENRMALRKLVKPEVERVRRENRERMNMQS
;
A
#
# COMPACT_ATOMS: atom_id res chain seq x y z
N MET A 1 7.51 9.52 14.25
CA MET A 1 7.39 8.90 12.91
C MET A 1 6.79 9.91 11.95
N LYS A 2 7.39 10.12 10.77
CA LYS A 2 6.83 10.98 9.72
C LYS A 2 6.61 10.17 8.44
N PHE A 3 5.40 10.20 7.88
CA PHE A 3 5.08 9.50 6.64
C PHE A 3 5.64 10.27 5.44
N LEU A 4 6.33 9.56 4.54
CA LEU A 4 6.95 10.13 3.33
C LEU A 4 6.17 9.77 2.06
N GLY A 5 5.56 8.58 2.00
CA GLY A 5 4.82 8.14 0.83
C GLY A 5 4.65 6.62 0.74
N ILE A 6 4.11 6.18 -0.39
CA ILE A 6 4.02 4.75 -0.74
C ILE A 6 4.82 4.52 -2.00
N GLU A 7 5.65 3.48 -1.98
CA GLU A 7 6.47 3.03 -3.11
C GLU A 7 6.14 1.57 -3.46
N ASN A 8 6.66 1.09 -4.60
CA ASN A 8 6.62 -0.33 -4.99
C ASN A 8 5.22 -0.97 -4.96
N PHE A 9 4.19 -0.18 -5.33
CA PHE A 9 2.80 -0.64 -5.36
C PHE A 9 2.59 -1.67 -6.47
N ARG A 10 2.22 -2.89 -6.09
CA ARG A 10 2.11 -4.03 -7.00
C ARG A 10 0.98 -4.97 -6.59
N LEU A 11 0.29 -5.53 -7.58
CA LEU A 11 -0.63 -6.64 -7.34
C LEU A 11 0.15 -7.85 -6.85
N THR A 12 -0.36 -8.47 -5.79
CA THR A 12 0.16 -9.73 -5.22
C THR A 12 -0.86 -10.86 -5.31
N ASP A 13 -2.12 -10.51 -5.52
CA ASP A 13 -3.24 -11.44 -5.75
C ASP A 13 -4.30 -10.73 -6.59
N ARG A 14 -5.32 -11.45 -7.06
CA ARG A 14 -6.47 -10.92 -7.79
C ARG A 14 -7.12 -9.74 -7.07
N ASN A 15 -7.17 -9.75 -5.74
CA ASN A 15 -7.81 -8.69 -4.94
C ASN A 15 -6.88 -8.08 -3.89
N LYS A 16 -5.56 -8.24 -4.05
CA LYS A 16 -4.59 -7.69 -3.12
C LYS A 16 -3.44 -7.01 -3.86
N ALA A 17 -3.01 -5.90 -3.31
CA ALA A 17 -1.75 -5.27 -3.65
C ALA A 17 -0.92 -5.04 -2.40
N ASN A 18 0.39 -4.97 -2.59
CA ASN A 18 1.33 -4.57 -1.56
C ASN A 18 1.99 -3.27 -1.99
N GLY A 19 2.27 -2.39 -1.03
CA GLY A 19 3.02 -1.16 -1.24
C GLY A 19 3.86 -0.85 -0.01
N ASP A 20 5.06 -0.35 -0.25
CA ASP A 20 6.00 0.00 0.81
C ASP A 20 5.63 1.39 1.34
N ALA A 21 5.03 1.46 2.52
CA ALA A 21 4.84 2.72 3.23
C ALA A 21 6.20 3.16 3.82
N VAL A 22 6.68 4.30 3.36
CA VAL A 22 7.97 4.87 3.77
C VAL A 22 7.76 5.89 4.86
N PHE A 23 8.53 5.76 5.93
CA PHE A 23 8.51 6.65 7.08
C PHE A 23 9.93 7.14 7.39
N GLU A 24 10.04 8.33 7.98
CA GLU A 24 11.28 8.85 8.55
C GLU A 24 11.28 8.61 10.06
N VAL A 25 12.33 7.94 10.54
CA VAL A 25 12.62 7.69 11.96
C VAL A 25 14.10 8.01 12.20
N GLU A 26 14.40 8.91 13.13
CA GLU A 26 15.77 9.34 13.45
C GLU A 26 16.58 9.85 12.24
N GLY A 27 15.88 10.44 11.26
CA GLY A 27 16.50 10.96 10.03
C GLY A 27 16.74 9.90 8.95
N GLU A 28 16.37 8.64 9.19
CA GLU A 28 16.51 7.56 8.21
C GLU A 28 15.15 7.08 7.67
N PRO A 29 15.08 6.74 6.36
CA PRO A 29 13.89 6.12 5.78
C PRO A 29 13.79 4.66 6.20
N VAL A 30 12.65 4.31 6.80
CA VAL A 30 12.26 2.96 7.18
C VAL A 30 10.97 2.57 6.47
N LYS A 31 10.76 1.27 6.24
CA LYS A 31 9.63 0.76 5.45
C LYS A 31 8.72 -0.14 6.26
N ALA A 32 7.42 -0.03 5.98
CA ALA A 32 6.41 -1.01 6.35
C ALA A 32 5.66 -1.49 5.10
N ASP A 33 5.51 -2.80 4.96
CA ASP A 33 4.67 -3.39 3.93
C ASP A 33 3.20 -3.16 4.28
N PHE A 34 2.50 -2.41 3.44
CA PHE A 34 1.06 -2.22 3.56
C PHE A 34 0.35 -3.13 2.55
N ILE A 35 -0.61 -3.90 3.05
CA ILE A 35 -1.44 -4.81 2.26
C ILE A 35 -2.77 -4.13 1.98
N PHE A 36 -3.03 -3.86 0.72
CA PHE A 36 -4.23 -3.19 0.22
C PHE A 36 -5.21 -4.23 -0.33
N TYR A 37 -6.39 -4.31 0.28
CA TYR A 37 -7.50 -5.13 -0.22
C TYR A 37 -8.28 -4.33 -1.25
N LEU A 38 -8.36 -4.86 -2.47
CA LEU A 38 -8.89 -4.16 -3.63
C LEU A 38 -10.23 -4.75 -4.06
N GLN A 39 -11.15 -3.89 -4.46
CA GLN A 39 -12.39 -4.28 -5.13
C GLN A 39 -12.59 -3.38 -6.34
N ARG A 40 -12.65 -3.97 -7.53
CA ARG A 40 -12.63 -3.23 -8.80
C ARG A 40 -11.42 -2.28 -8.82
N GLU A 41 -11.65 -0.97 -8.88
CA GLU A 41 -10.64 0.09 -8.94
C GLU A 41 -10.50 0.84 -7.60
N ASP A 42 -11.12 0.33 -6.54
CA ASP A 42 -11.10 0.93 -5.20
C ASP A 42 -10.29 0.09 -4.21
N CYS A 43 -9.76 0.76 -3.18
CA CYS A 43 -9.15 0.15 -2.00
C CYS A 43 -10.16 0.10 -0.84
N LEU A 44 -10.53 -1.11 -0.41
CA LEU A 44 -11.50 -1.34 0.67
C LEU A 44 -10.86 -1.32 2.06
N SER A 45 -9.63 -1.80 2.20
CA SER A 45 -8.97 -1.92 3.50
C SER A 45 -7.47 -1.91 3.32
N ILE A 46 -6.78 -1.44 4.35
CA ILE A 46 -5.32 -1.45 4.44
C ILE A 46 -4.98 -2.23 5.71
N ARG A 47 -4.02 -3.15 5.63
CA ARG A 47 -3.47 -3.92 6.75
C ARG A 47 -1.96 -3.76 6.79
N ILE A 48 -1.39 -3.93 7.96
CA ILE A 48 0.07 -3.92 8.16
C ILE A 48 0.58 -5.33 7.89
N GLY A 49 1.60 -5.42 7.03
CA GLY A 49 2.39 -6.62 6.80
C GLY A 49 3.68 -6.59 7.64
N ARG A 50 4.80 -7.00 7.04
CA ARG A 50 6.11 -6.91 7.70
C ARG A 50 6.58 -5.47 7.74
N HIS A 51 7.28 -5.07 8.79
CA HIS A 51 7.84 -3.73 8.91
C HIS A 51 9.19 -3.76 9.61
N ASP A 52 9.96 -2.68 9.43
CA ASP A 52 11.20 -2.44 10.15
C ASP A 52 10.95 -2.49 11.67
N THR A 53 11.90 -3.06 12.44
CA THR A 53 11.81 -3.18 13.90
C THR A 53 11.79 -1.83 14.61
N ARG A 54 12.25 -0.76 13.95
CA ARG A 54 12.17 0.62 14.45
C ARG A 54 10.76 1.20 14.40
N LEU A 55 9.84 0.55 13.67
CA LEU A 55 8.42 0.90 13.65
C LEU A 55 7.67 0.01 14.62
N ARG A 56 6.97 0.60 15.60
CA ARG A 56 6.10 -0.19 16.48
C ARG A 56 4.78 -0.46 15.77
N THR A 57 4.30 -1.69 15.86
CA THR A 57 3.03 -2.10 15.25
C THR A 57 1.87 -1.21 15.71
N ALA A 58 1.82 -0.85 16.99
CA ALA A 58 0.78 0.04 17.54
C ALA A 58 0.78 1.43 16.87
N GLU A 59 1.95 2.02 16.58
CA GLU A 59 2.05 3.32 15.92
C GLU A 59 1.58 3.25 14.46
N LEU A 60 1.88 2.15 13.78
CA LEU A 60 1.39 1.90 12.43
C LEU A 60 -0.14 1.69 12.40
N GLU A 61 -0.70 1.01 13.40
CA GLU A 61 -2.14 0.80 13.52
C GLU A 61 -2.89 2.11 13.77
N GLU A 62 -2.35 2.95 14.66
CA GLU A 62 -2.87 4.29 14.92
C GLU A 62 -2.78 5.17 13.66
N PHE A 63 -1.63 5.19 12.99
CA PHE A 63 -1.45 5.89 11.73
C PHE A 63 -2.47 5.45 10.67
N LEU A 64 -2.70 4.14 10.52
CA LEU A 64 -3.70 3.61 9.58
C LEU A 64 -5.13 3.99 9.97
N LYS A 65 -5.45 4.10 11.27
CA LYS A 65 -6.77 4.50 11.74
C LYS A 65 -7.05 5.96 11.40
N GLU A 66 -6.07 6.83 11.60
CA GLU A 66 -6.18 8.27 11.36
C GLU A 66 -6.15 8.64 9.87
N ASN A 67 -5.30 7.96 9.09
CA ASN A 67 -5.00 8.35 7.72
C ASN A 67 -5.70 7.49 6.66
N ARG A 68 -6.57 6.54 7.06
CA ARG A 68 -7.17 5.54 6.16
C ARG A 68 -7.75 6.13 4.88
N MET A 69 -8.55 7.19 5.01
CA MET A 69 -9.20 7.82 3.86
C MET A 69 -8.20 8.53 2.95
N ALA A 70 -7.20 9.20 3.53
CA ALA A 70 -6.15 9.88 2.78
C ALA A 70 -5.31 8.87 2.00
N LEU A 71 -4.92 7.77 2.64
CA LEU A 71 -4.15 6.70 2.01
C LEU A 71 -4.92 6.05 0.85
N ARG A 72 -6.23 5.79 1.00
CA ARG A 72 -7.05 5.26 -0.10
C ARG A 72 -7.10 6.20 -1.31
N LYS A 73 -7.21 7.51 -1.07
CA LYS A 73 -7.16 8.51 -2.14
C LYS A 73 -5.79 8.55 -2.81
N LEU A 74 -4.73 8.51 -2.00
CA LEU A 74 -3.34 8.52 -2.46
C LEU A 74 -3.04 7.35 -3.41
N VAL A 75 -3.48 6.13 -3.05
CA VAL A 75 -3.18 4.92 -3.86
C VAL A 75 -4.15 4.68 -5.01
N LYS A 76 -5.23 5.45 -5.15
CA LYS A 76 -6.23 5.21 -6.20
C LYS A 76 -5.63 5.17 -7.62
N PRO A 77 -4.76 6.12 -8.02
CA PRO A 77 -4.11 6.05 -9.34
C PRO A 77 -3.28 4.77 -9.52
N GLU A 78 -2.63 4.30 -8.45
CA GLU A 78 -1.83 3.08 -8.48
C GLU A 78 -2.70 1.83 -8.60
N VAL A 79 -3.87 1.80 -7.94
CA VAL A 79 -4.87 0.72 -8.10
C VAL A 79 -5.33 0.62 -9.55
N GLU A 80 -5.70 1.75 -10.16
CA GLU A 80 -6.12 1.81 -11.56
C GLU A 80 -5.00 1.33 -12.50
N ARG A 81 -3.76 1.78 -12.26
CA ARG A 81 -2.57 1.37 -13.02
C ARG A 81 -2.37 -0.14 -12.98
N VAL A 82 -2.26 -0.73 -11.79
CA VAL A 82 -1.97 -2.18 -11.69
C VAL A 82 -3.12 -3.04 -12.20
N ARG A 83 -4.37 -2.58 -12.09
CA ARG A 83 -5.54 -3.25 -12.66
C ARG A 83 -5.51 -3.25 -14.19
N ARG A 84 -5.15 -2.11 -14.80
CA ARG A 84 -4.99 -2.00 -16.24
C ARG A 84 -3.88 -2.91 -16.75
N GLU A 85 -2.70 -2.85 -16.14
CA GLU A 85 -1.55 -3.71 -16.48
C GLU A 85 -1.90 -5.19 -16.40
N ASN A 86 -2.67 -5.61 -15.39
CA ASN A 86 -3.11 -6.99 -15.26
C ASN A 86 -4.07 -7.41 -16.38
N ARG A 87 -5.01 -6.54 -16.79
CA ARG A 87 -5.91 -6.83 -17.92
C ARG A 87 -5.15 -6.98 -19.24
N GLU A 88 -4.20 -6.09 -19.48
CA GLU A 88 -3.35 -6.13 -20.68
C GLU A 88 -2.54 -7.43 -20.74
N ARG A 89 -1.95 -7.87 -19.62
CA ARG A 89 -1.23 -9.14 -19.53
C ARG A 89 -2.10 -10.36 -19.83
N MET A 90 -3.35 -10.37 -19.33
CA MET A 90 -4.28 -11.49 -19.59
C MET A 90 -4.70 -11.55 -21.06
N ASN A 91 -4.90 -10.40 -21.70
CA ASN A 91 -5.29 -10.32 -23.11
C ASN A 91 -4.14 -10.70 -24.06
N MET A 92 -2.88 -10.46 -23.68
CA MET A 92 -1.70 -10.86 -24.48
C MET A 92 -1.42 -12.37 -24.44
N GLN A 93 -2.01 -13.11 -23.50
CA GLN A 93 -1.85 -14.56 -23.35
C GLN A 93 -2.99 -15.37 -23.99
N SER A 94 -3.97 -14.68 -24.60
CA SER A 94 -5.13 -15.27 -25.30
C SER A 94 -4.92 -15.21 -26.81
#